data_AF-A0A3A6DSN7-F1
#
_entry.id   AF-A0A3A6DSN7-F1
#
_cell.length_a   1.000
_cell.length_b   1.000
_cell.length_c   1.000
_cell.angle_alpha   90.00
_cell.angle_beta   90.00
_cell.angle_gamma   90.00
#
_symmetry.space_group_name_H-M   'P 1'
#
loop_
_entity.id
_entity.type
_entity.pdbx_description
1 polymer ?
#
loop_
_entity_poly.entity_id
_entity_poly.type
_entity_poly.pdbx_seq_one_letter_code
_entity_poly.pdbx_strand_id
1 'polypeptide(L)' 'MKTDELLEYIQTHCELNYISDLRNPFYLKECLSFLHKIDKASFSLGQWRYLYEYITGQKCEDTTIETIRKKIDSWCHQV' A
#
# COMPACT_ATOMS: atom_id res chain seq x y z
N MET A 1 -14.70 9.14 4.15
CA MET A 1 -13.91 7.90 4.09
C MET A 1 -12.67 8.10 4.94
N LYS A 2 -12.33 7.11 5.75
CA LYS A 2 -11.09 7.13 6.53
C LYS A 2 -9.92 6.81 5.60
N THR A 3 -8.80 7.51 5.75
CA THR A 3 -7.59 7.29 4.94
C THR A 3 -6.97 5.91 5.17
N ASP A 4 -7.22 5.33 6.35
CA ASP A 4 -6.63 4.06 6.79
C ASP A 4 -7.32 2.80 6.22
N GLU A 5 -8.49 2.92 5.57
CA GLU A 5 -9.28 1.76 5.10
C GLU A 5 -8.49 0.84 4.16
N LEU A 6 -7.62 1.39 3.30
CA LEU A 6 -6.77 0.57 2.42
C LEU A 6 -5.67 -0.17 3.20
N LEU A 7 -5.13 0.44 4.26
CA LEU A 7 -4.17 -0.23 5.14
C LEU A 7 -4.83 -1.38 5.90
N GLU A 8 -6.00 -1.13 6.50
CA GLU A 8 -6.80 -2.13 7.21
C GLU A 8 -7.24 -3.27 6.28
N TYR A 9 -7.58 -2.95 5.03
CA TYR A 9 -7.94 -3.94 4.03
C TYR A 9 -6.77 -4.87 3.70
N ILE A 10 -5.57 -4.32 3.47
CA ILE A 10 -4.37 -5.14 3.22
C ILE A 10 -4.01 -5.95 4.47
N GLN A 11 -4.06 -5.35 5.66
CA GLN A 11 -3.80 -6.04 6.93
C GLN A 11 -4.70 -7.27 7.08
N THR A 12 -6.00 -7.11 6.86
CA THR A 12 -6.98 -8.19 6.99
C THR A 12 -6.74 -9.31 5.99
N HIS A 13 -6.43 -8.99 4.74
CA HIS A 13 -6.27 -9.98 3.67
C HIS A 13 -4.90 -10.64 3.61
N CYS A 14 -3.88 -10.00 4.20
CA CYS A 14 -2.54 -10.58 4.35
C CYS A 14 -2.33 -11.20 5.74
N GLU A 15 -3.39 -11.30 6.56
CA GLU A 15 -3.38 -11.90 7.90
C GLU A 15 -2.30 -11.30 8.82
N LEU A 16 -2.09 -9.98 8.70
CA LEU A 16 -1.09 -9.27 9.51
C LEU A 16 -1.61 -9.00 10.93
N ASN A 17 -0.74 -9.17 11.92
CA ASN A 17 -1.08 -8.89 13.32
C ASN A 17 -1.28 -7.40 13.56
N TYR A 18 -0.49 -6.55 12.90
CA TYR A 18 -0.52 -5.10 13.04
C TYR A 18 -0.41 -4.40 11.68
N ILE A 19 -1.01 -3.20 11.55
CA ILE A 19 -0.82 -2.35 10.36
C ILE A 19 0.67 -2.05 10.12
N SER A 20 1.47 -1.93 11.18
CA SER A 20 2.92 -1.70 11.08
C SER A 20 3.68 -2.82 10.37
N ASP A 21 3.11 -4.03 10.29
CA ASP A 21 3.69 -5.16 9.57
C ASP A 21 3.75 -4.91 8.05
N LEU A 22 2.97 -3.97 7.52
CA LEU A 22 3.06 -3.53 6.11
C LEU A 22 4.43 -2.94 5.74
N ARG A 23 5.23 -2.53 6.74
CA ARG A 23 6.60 -2.03 6.55
C ARG A 23 7.66 -3.06 6.90
N ASN A 24 7.26 -4.24 7.37
CA ASN A 24 8.18 -5.29 7.75
C ASN A 24 8.57 -6.09 6.49
N PRO A 25 9.87 -6.17 6.15
CA PRO A 25 10.34 -6.90 4.97
C PRO A 25 9.84 -8.35 4.88
N PHE A 26 9.59 -8.99 6.04
CA PHE A 26 9.11 -10.37 6.11
C PHE A 26 7.74 -10.56 5.43
N TYR A 27 6.84 -9.57 5.53
CA TYR A 27 5.48 -9.66 4.97
C TYR A 27 5.32 -8.87 3.66
N LEU A 28 6.35 -8.13 3.27
CA LEU A 28 6.27 -7.13 2.19
C LEU A 28 5.92 -7.78 0.85
N LYS A 29 6.47 -8.96 0.56
CA LYS A 29 6.23 -9.69 -0.69
C LYS A 29 4.77 -10.12 -0.84
N GLU A 30 4.18 -10.67 0.21
CA GLU A 30 2.78 -11.08 0.28
C GLU A 30 1.86 -9.86 0.14
N CYS A 31 2.17 -8.78 0.87
CA CYS A 31 1.43 -7.52 0.81
C CYS A 31 1.43 -6.93 -0.59
N LEU A 32 2.58 -6.92 -1.29
CA LEU A 32 2.68 -6.46 -2.67
C LEU A 32 1.88 -7.34 -3.64
N SER A 33 1.98 -8.66 -3.50
CA SER A 33 1.21 -9.59 -4.32
C SER A 33 -0.30 -9.34 -4.17
N PHE A 34 -0.76 -9.09 -2.94
CA PHE A 34 -2.15 -8.75 -2.67
C PHE A 34 -2.54 -7.38 -3.22
N LEU A 35 -1.71 -6.35 -3.02
CA LEU A 35 -1.91 -5.01 -3.55
C LEU A 35 -2.15 -5.03 -5.07
N HIS A 36 -1.50 -5.96 -5.78
CA HIS A 36 -1.72 -6.10 -7.21
C HIS A 36 -3.11 -6.61 -7.62
N LYS A 37 -3.75 -7.36 -6.73
CA LYS A 37 -5.10 -7.94 -6.91
C LYS A 37 -6.23 -6.98 -6.56
N ILE A 38 -5.92 -5.88 -5.87
CA ILE A 38 -6.90 -4.86 -5.51
C ILE A 38 -7.35 -4.13 -6.79
N ASP A 39 -8.67 -4.11 -7.04
CA ASP A 39 -9.25 -3.26 -8.07
C ASP A 39 -8.97 -1.79 -7.72
N LYS A 40 -8.37 -1.08 -8.68
CA LYS A 40 -7.99 0.33 -8.54
C LYS A 40 -9.21 1.20 -8.21
N ALA A 41 -10.40 0.84 -8.68
CA ALA A 41 -11.63 1.60 -8.44
C ALA A 41 -12.22 1.43 -7.02
N SER A 42 -11.78 0.40 -6.28
CA SER A 42 -12.31 0.10 -4.93
C SER A 42 -11.89 1.10 -3.86
N PHE A 43 -10.82 1.87 -4.11
CA PHE A 43 -10.28 2.84 -3.16
C PHE A 43 -9.96 4.16 -3.86
N SER A 44 -10.14 5.26 -3.12
CA SER A 44 -9.88 6.61 -3.61
C SER A 44 -8.38 6.84 -3.86
N LEU A 45 -8.04 7.77 -4.76
CA LEU A 45 -6.65 8.20 -4.97
C LEU A 45 -5.98 8.66 -3.66
N GLY A 46 -6.74 9.30 -2.76
CA GLY A 46 -6.22 9.72 -1.45
C GLY A 46 -5.77 8.56 -0.56
N GLN A 47 -6.50 7.44 -0.58
CA GLN A 47 -6.12 6.23 0.15
C GLN A 47 -4.86 5.58 -0.45
N TRP A 48 -4.73 5.57 -1.77
CA TRP A 48 -3.52 5.08 -2.44
C TRP A 48 -2.29 5.94 -2.12
N ARG A 49 -2.45 7.28 -2.13
CA ARG A 49 -1.38 8.20 -1.72
C ARG A 49 -0.96 7.96 -0.28
N TYR A 50 -1.93 7.79 0.61
CA TYR A 50 -1.67 7.51 2.02
C TYR A 50 -0.96 6.16 2.23
N LEU A 51 -1.34 5.11 1.49
CA LEU A 51 -0.62 3.84 1.51
C LEU A 51 0.86 4.00 1.12
N TYR A 52 1.13 4.76 0.06
CA TYR A 52 2.51 5.07 -0.36
C TYR A 52 3.27 5.82 0.73
N GLU A 53 2.67 6.87 1.29
CA GLU A 53 3.27 7.68 2.36
C GLU A 53 3.55 6.83 3.60
N TYR A 54 2.64 5.91 3.92
CA TYR A 54 2.80 5.00 5.05
C TYR A 54 3.97 4.03 4.85
N ILE A 55 4.03 3.36 3.70
CA ILE A 55 5.07 2.37 3.40
C ILE A 55 6.45 3.03 3.29
N THR A 56 6.55 4.13 2.54
CA THR A 56 7.83 4.72 2.14
C THR A 56 8.31 5.82 3.07
N GLY A 57 7.43 6.41 3.88
CA GLY A 57 7.71 7.62 4.65
C GLY A 57 7.83 8.88 3.79
N GLN A 58 7.53 8.83 2.49
CA GLN A 58 7.69 9.93 1.55
C GLN A 58 6.32 10.48 1.10
N LYS A 59 6.19 11.81 0.99
CA LYS A 59 4.97 12.47 0.50
C LYS A 59 4.62 12.02 -0.93
N CYS A 60 3.33 11.77 -1.20
CA CYS A 60 2.84 11.37 -2.51
C CYS A 60 2.07 12.50 -3.21
N GLU A 61 2.58 12.96 -4.35
CA GLU A 61 1.92 13.99 -5.17
C GLU A 61 1.33 13.43 -6.48
N ASP A 62 1.50 12.13 -6.73
CA ASP A 62 1.07 11.49 -7.97
C ASP A 62 -0.44 11.50 -8.14
N THR A 63 -0.89 11.68 -9.38
CA THR A 63 -2.31 11.85 -9.72
C THR A 63 -2.98 10.59 -10.22
N THR A 64 -2.25 9.47 -10.35
CA THR A 64 -2.80 8.20 -10.82
C THR A 64 -2.42 7.05 -9.89
N ILE A 65 -3.39 6.15 -9.66
CA ILE A 65 -3.21 4.95 -8.84
C ILE A 65 -2.14 4.02 -9.44
N GLU A 66 -2.04 3.96 -10.76
CA GLU A 66 -1.04 3.13 -11.42
C GLU A 66 0.39 3.60 -11.16
N THR A 67 0.63 4.92 -11.24
CA THR A 67 1.95 5.48 -10.91
C THR A 67 2.30 5.20 -9.45
N ILE A 68 1.33 5.36 -8.53
CA ILE A 68 1.53 5.08 -7.11
C ILE A 68 1.92 3.61 -6.88
N ARG A 69 1.19 2.67 -7.47
CA ARG A 69 1.50 1.23 -7.38
C ARG A 69 2.92 0.91 -7.86
N LYS A 70 3.31 1.44 -9.03
CA LYS A 70 4.67 1.27 -9.57
C LYS A 70 5.74 1.82 -8.63
N LYS A 71 5.49 2.94 -7.96
CA LYS A 71 6.43 3.51 -6.98
C LYS A 71 6.55 2.66 -5.72
N ILE A 72 5.43 2.14 -5.21
CA ILE A 72 5.42 1.19 -4.09
C ILE A 72 6.25 -0.05 -4.46
N ASP A 73 6.00 -0.64 -5.64
CA ASP A 73 6.77 -1.78 -6.14
C ASP A 73 8.26 -1.46 -6.21
N SER A 74 8.63 -0.33 -6.84
CA SER A 74 10.02 0.08 -6.98
C SER A 74 10.72 0.28 -5.65
N TRP A 75 10.05 0.88 -4.67
CA TRP A 75 10.61 1.08 -3.33
C TRP A 75 10.89 -0.26 -2.65
N CYS A 76 9.95 -1.21 -2.74
CA CYS A 76 10.09 -2.51 -2.10
C CYS A 76 11.20 -3.39 -2.69
N HIS A 77 11.64 -3.16 -3.92
CA HIS A 77 12.79 -3.84 -4.52
C HIS A 77 14.14 -3.20 -4.14
N GLN A 78 14.13 -2.02 -3.51
CA GLN A 78 15.34 -1.31 -3.07
C GLN A 78 15.72 -1.62 -1.62
N VAL A 79 14.77 -2.12 -0.82
CA VAL A 79 14.93 -2.52 0.59
C VAL A 79 15.17 -4.01 0.73
#